data_AF-A0A374T3G1-F1
#
_entry.id   AF-A0A374T3G1-F1
#
_cell.length_a   1.000
_cell.length_b   1.000
_cell.length_c   1.000
_cell.angle_alpha   90.00
_cell.angle_beta   90.00
_cell.angle_gamma   90.00
#
_symmetry.space_group_name_H-M   'P 1'
#
loop_
_entity.id
_entity.type
_entity.pdbx_description
1 polymer ?
#
loop_
_entity_poly.entity_id
_entity_poly.type
_entity_poly.pdbx_seq_one_letter_code
_entity_poly.pdbx_strand_id
1 'polypeptide(L)' 'YMDAELTPQTRKVLDLRFRQKLKYREIATELGISEVAVYKHLAQGIRKLKQKFNP' A
#
# COMPACT_ATOMS: atom_id res chain seq x y z
N TYR A 1 6.56 9.57 10.68
CA TYR A 1 7.85 9.06 10.15
C TYR A 1 7.70 8.12 8.93
N MET A 2 6.48 7.74 8.53
CA MET A 2 6.22 7.08 7.23
C MET A 2 5.61 8.05 6.18
N ASP A 3 5.37 9.29 6.58
CA ASP A 3 4.61 10.30 5.81
C ASP A 3 5.42 10.97 4.70
N ALA A 4 6.76 10.98 4.80
CA ALA A 4 7.62 11.64 3.82
C ALA A 4 7.94 10.77 2.59
N GLU A 5 7.85 9.44 2.71
CA GLU A 5 8.30 8.53 1.65
C GLU A 5 7.15 7.82 0.92
N LEU A 6 6.01 7.61 1.57
CA LEU A 6 4.84 6.97 0.98
C LEU A 6 3.73 7.99 0.78
N THR A 7 3.06 7.94 -0.37
CA THR A 7 1.85 8.74 -0.54
C THR A 7 0.79 8.29 0.48
N PRO A 8 -0.12 9.19 0.91
CA PRO A 8 -1.19 8.83 1.85
C PRO A 8 -1.99 7.60 1.38
N GLN A 9 -2.26 7.51 0.07
CA GLN A 9 -2.96 6.37 -0.53
C GLN A 9 -2.18 5.05 -0.40
N THR A 10 -0.88 5.06 -0.71
CA THR A 10 -0.03 3.87 -0.58
C THR A 10 0.04 3.40 0.87
N ARG A 11 0.13 4.33 1.82
CA ARG A 11 0.11 4.00 3.25
C ARG A 11 -1.20 3.34 3.66
N LYS A 12 -2.34 3.91 3.26
CA LYS A 12 -3.66 3.37 3.55
C LYS A 12 -3.82 1.95 2.98
N VAL A 13 -3.38 1.72 1.74
CA VAL A 13 -3.38 0.38 1.11
C VAL A 13 -2.51 -0.61 1.88
N LEU A 14 -1.31 -0.22 2.32
CA LEU A 14 -0.43 -1.09 3.12
C LEU A 14 -1.03 -1.43 4.48
N ASP A 15 -1.65 -0.47 5.16
CA ASP A 15 -2.27 -0.69 6.47
C ASP A 15 -3.47 -1.66 6.35
N LEU A 16 -4.35 -1.45 5.36
CA LEU A 16 -5.46 -2.35 5.09
C LEU A 16 -4.98 -3.79 4.78
N ARG A 17 -3.92 -3.93 3.99
CA ARG A 17 -3.38 -5.25 3.64
C ARG A 17 -2.67 -5.94 4.81
N PHE A 18 -1.76 -5.25 5.49
CA PHE A 18 -0.85 -5.89 6.44
C PHE A 18 -1.33 -5.85 7.88
N ARG A 19 -2.05 -4.80 8.30
CA ARG A 19 -2.63 -4.69 9.64
C ARG A 19 -4.01 -5.31 9.70
N GLN A 20 -4.88 -4.96 8.75
CA GLN A 20 -6.27 -5.44 8.74
C GLN A 20 -6.49 -6.74 7.95
N LYS A 21 -5.44 -7.24 7.27
CA LYS A 21 -5.45 -8.52 6.53
C LYS A 21 -6.49 -8.62 5.41
N LEU A 22 -6.91 -7.48 4.84
CA LEU A 22 -7.87 -7.46 3.73
C LEU A 22 -7.28 -8.02 2.42
N LYS A 23 -8.14 -8.63 1.60
CA LYS A 23 -7.86 -9.06 0.23
C LYS A 23 -7.85 -7.85 -0.71
N TYR A 24 -7.24 -8.00 -1.89
CA TYR A 24 -7.11 -6.88 -2.84
C TYR A 24 -8.46 -6.33 -3.30
N ARG A 25 -9.43 -7.22 -3.55
CA ARG A 25 -10.81 -6.85 -3.85
C ARG A 25 -11.48 -6.04 -2.75
N GLU A 26 -11.30 -6.42 -1.49
CA GLU A 26 -11.90 -5.72 -0.34
C GLU A 26 -11.28 -4.32 -0.19
N ILE A 27 -9.96 -4.21 -0.37
CA ILE A 27 -9.25 -2.92 -0.37
C ILE A 27 -9.71 -2.03 -1.53
N ALA A 28 -9.88 -2.61 -2.72
CA ALA A 28 -10.35 -1.91 -3.91
C ALA A 28 -11.75 -1.32 -3.67
N THR A 29 -12.66 -2.12 -3.13
CA THR A 29 -14.00 -1.66 -2.73
C THR A 29 -13.94 -0.57 -1.66
N GLU A 30 -13.18 -0.77 -0.58
CA GLU A 30 -13.06 0.17 0.54
C GLU A 30 -12.51 1.55 0.11
N LEU A 31 -11.60 1.56 -0.86
CA LEU A 31 -10.93 2.78 -1.32
C LEU A 31 -11.50 3.37 -2.60
N GLY A 32 -12.50 2.73 -3.23
CA GLY A 32 -13.08 3.17 -4.49
C GLY A 32 -12.09 3.18 -5.66
N ILE A 33 -11.13 2.24 -5.69
CA ILE A 33 -10.11 2.12 -6.75
C ILE A 33 -10.12 0.72 -7.36
N SER A 34 -9.45 0.52 -8.49
CA SER A 34 -9.32 -0.82 -9.09
C SER A 34 -8.35 -1.72 -8.30
N GLU A 35 -8.54 -3.04 -8.39
CA GLU A 35 -7.59 -4.01 -7.82
C GLU A 35 -6.17 -3.85 -8.41
N VAL A 36 -6.07 -3.41 -9.67
CA VAL A 36 -4.79 -3.09 -10.31
C VAL A 36 -4.12 -1.88 -9.64
N ALA A 37 -4.89 -0.86 -9.26
CA ALA A 37 -4.36 0.28 -8.51
C ALA A 37 -3.88 -0.15 -7.12
N VAL A 38 -4.62 -1.04 -6.44
CA VAL A 38 -4.19 -1.65 -5.16
C VAL A 38 -2.84 -2.34 -5.33
N TYR A 39 -2.69 -3.17 -6.36
CA TYR A 39 -1.42 -3.84 -6.65
C TYR A 39 -0.27 -2.84 -6.88
N LYS A 40 -0.48 -1.79 -7.68
CA LYS A 40 0.54 -0.77 -7.95
C LYS A 40 0.99 -0.06 -6.67
N HIS A 41 0.05 0.31 -5.80
CA HIS A 41 0.37 0.91 -4.50
C HIS A 41 1.18 -0.03 -3.62
N LEU A 42 0.82 -1.31 -3.53
CA LEU A 42 1.57 -2.31 -2.75
C LEU A 42 2.99 -2.49 -3.28
N ALA A 43 3.15 -2.66 -4.60
CA ALA A 43 4.45 -2.85 -5.23
C ALA A 43 5.36 -1.63 -5.00
N GLN A 44 4.82 -0.42 -5.18
CA GLN A 44 5.55 0.82 -4.93
C GLN A 44 5.94 0.95 -3.46
N GLY A 45 5.01 0.66 -2.54
CA GLY A 45 5.24 0.73 -1.10
C GLY A 45 6.33 -0.21 -0.64
N ILE A 46 6.26 -1.49 -1.03
CA ILE A 46 7.26 -2.50 -0.69
C ILE A 46 8.62 -2.14 -1.28
N ARG A 47 8.68 -1.65 -2.53
CA ARG A 47 9.94 -1.23 -3.16
C ARG A 47 10.62 -0.12 -2.36
N LYS A 48 9.88 0.90 -1.95
CA LYS A 48 10.41 2.01 -1.15
C LYS A 48 10.90 1.54 0.22
N LEU A 49 10.13 0.67 0.89
CA LEU A 49 10.55 0.08 2.16
C LEU A 49 11.85 -0.72 1.99
N LYS A 50 11.97 -1.54 0.95
CA LYS A 50 13.20 -2.30 0.65
C LYS A 50 14.40 -1.37 0.45
N GLN A 51 14.27 -0.30 -0.33
CA GLN A 51 15.36 0.65 -0.56
C GLN A 51 15.84 1.34 0.73
N LYS A 52 14.92 1.61 1.66
CA LYS A 52 15.27 2.24 2.93
C LYS A 52 15.96 1.30 3.91
N PHE A 53 15.47 0.06 4.01
CA PHE A 53 15.94 -0.89 5.02
C PHE A 53 17.04 -1.84 4.51
N ASN A 54 17.30 -1.85 3.20
CA ASN A 54 18.37 -2.60 2.57
C ASN A 54 19.02 -1.74 1.47
N PRO A 55 19.86 -0.77 1.88
CA PRO A 55 20.54 0.15 0.95
C PRO A 55 21.50 -0.58 0.01
#